data_AF-A0A935CS85-F1
#
_entry.id   AF-A0A935CS85-F1
#
_cell.length_a   1.000
_cell.length_b   1.000
_cell.length_c   1.000
_cell.angle_alpha   90.00
_cell.angle_beta   90.00
_cell.angle_gamma   90.00
#
_symmetry.space_group_name_H-M   'P 1'
#
loop_
_entity.id
_entity.type
_entity.pdbx_description
1 polymer ?
#
loop_
_entity_poly.entity_id
_entity_poly.type
_entity_poly.pdbx_seq_one_letter_code
_entity_poly.pdbx_strand_id
1 'polypeptide(L)'
;MRFFNTAGPVNCQDHYCLPPLQRFDLDTVMSLIGQKKYFLLHAPRQTGKTSCLLALMTHLNQGDVYRALYANIEAAQAVREDVTAGITAVVQTIAERAPE
;
A
#
# COMPACT_ATOMS: atom_id res chain seq x y z
N MET A 1 17.50 -13.96 16.35
CA MET A 1 16.32 -14.87 16.44
C MET A 1 15.10 -14.07 16.01
N ARG A 2 14.21 -14.63 15.18
CA ARG A 2 13.01 -13.91 14.69
C ARG A 2 11.94 -13.83 15.78
N PHE A 3 11.06 -12.83 15.72
CA PHE A 3 9.93 -12.65 16.65
C PHE A 3 8.64 -12.24 15.92
N PHE A 4 7.49 -12.33 16.59
CA PHE A 4 6.21 -11.91 16.01
C PHE A 4 6.01 -10.41 16.18
N ASN A 5 5.72 -9.70 15.08
CA ASN A 5 5.32 -8.30 15.12
C ASN A 5 3.78 -8.19 15.09
N THR A 6 3.22 -7.38 15.99
CA THR A 6 1.77 -7.13 16.11
C THR A 6 1.35 -5.73 15.65
N ALA A 7 2.29 -4.84 15.32
CA ALA A 7 1.99 -3.46 14.91
C ALA A 7 2.90 -2.96 13.78
N GLY A 8 2.34 -2.20 12.84
CA GLY A 8 3.09 -1.66 11.71
C GLY A 8 3.49 -2.71 10.64
N PRO A 9 4.36 -2.33 9.69
CA PRO A 9 4.82 -3.23 8.64
C PRO A 9 5.66 -4.40 9.17
N VAL A 10 5.58 -5.55 8.49
CA VAL A 10 6.37 -6.74 8.86
C VAL A 10 7.69 -6.73 8.09
N ASN A 11 8.80 -6.45 8.77
CA ASN A 11 10.15 -6.74 8.24
C ASN A 11 10.42 -8.27 8.27
N CYS A 12 10.52 -8.92 7.11
CA CYS A 12 10.72 -10.37 7.04
C CYS A 12 12.17 -10.83 7.35
N GLN A 13 13.12 -9.89 7.51
CA GLN A 13 14.44 -10.19 8.06
C GLN A 13 14.35 -10.48 9.57
N ASP A 14 13.63 -9.61 10.29
CA ASP A 14 13.56 -9.63 11.76
C ASP A 14 12.35 -10.41 12.31
N HIS A 15 11.27 -10.51 11.52
CA HIS A 15 10.00 -11.06 11.99
C HIS A 15 9.63 -12.40 11.34
N TYR A 16 8.82 -13.20 12.04
CA TYR A 16 8.08 -14.28 11.40
C TYR A 16 7.09 -13.69 10.40
N CYS A 17 7.25 -14.05 9.12
CA CYS A 17 6.58 -13.41 8.00
C CYS A 17 5.95 -14.47 7.09
N LEU A 18 4.64 -14.38 6.93
CA LEU A 18 3.91 -15.08 5.86
C LEU A 18 4.09 -14.30 4.55
N PRO A 19 4.24 -14.97 3.39
CA PRO A 19 4.42 -14.30 2.10
C PRO A 19 3.28 -13.30 1.84
N PRO A 20 3.55 -11.97 1.75
CA PRO A 20 2.48 -10.97 1.73
C PRO A 20 1.52 -11.11 0.54
N LEU A 21 2.03 -11.50 -0.63
CA LEU A 21 1.25 -11.67 -1.86
C LEU A 21 0.33 -12.90 -1.83
N GLN A 22 0.52 -13.84 -0.89
CA GLN A 22 -0.34 -15.01 -0.72
C GLN A 22 -1.49 -14.75 0.27
N ARG A 23 -1.55 -13.54 0.86
CA ARG A 23 -2.53 -13.19 1.90
C ARG A 23 -3.83 -12.62 1.34
N PHE A 24 -3.91 -12.46 0.03
CA PHE A 24 -5.09 -12.05 -0.71
C PHE A 24 -5.05 -12.71 -2.09
N ASP A 25 -6.17 -12.69 -2.81
CA ASP A 25 -6.25 -13.21 -4.17
C ASP A 25 -5.54 -12.25 -5.14
N LEU A 26 -4.27 -12.56 -5.44
CA LEU A 26 -3.44 -11.75 -6.32
C LEU A 26 -3.99 -11.72 -7.75
N ASP A 27 -4.51 -12.85 -8.26
CA ASP A 27 -5.03 -12.93 -9.63
C ASP A 27 -6.25 -12.02 -9.81
N THR A 28 -7.15 -12.01 -8.82
CA THR A 28 -8.28 -11.07 -8.81
C THR A 28 -7.80 -9.62 -8.76
N VAL A 29 -6.81 -9.29 -7.93
CA VAL A 29 -6.25 -7.93 -7.86
C VAL A 29 -5.62 -7.52 -9.20
N MET A 30 -4.82 -8.38 -9.82
CA MET A 30 -4.20 -8.13 -11.12
C MET A 30 -5.24 -7.95 -12.22
N SER A 31 -6.33 -8.72 -12.19
CA SER A 31 -7.46 -8.56 -13.10
C SER A 31 -8.17 -7.20 -12.92
N LEU A 32 -8.38 -6.75 -11.69
CA LEU A 32 -8.95 -5.42 -11.40
C LEU A 32 -8.05 -4.29 -11.90
N ILE A 33 -6.73 -4.40 -11.70
CA ILE A 33 -5.74 -3.45 -12.20
C ILE A 33 -5.77 -3.41 -13.74
N GLY A 34 -5.76 -4.56 -14.40
CA GLY A 34 -5.84 -4.66 -15.87
C GLY A 34 -7.12 -4.04 -16.44
N GLN A 35 -8.23 -4.11 -15.70
CA GLN A 35 -9.50 -3.47 -16.04
C GLN A 35 -9.57 -1.98 -15.64
N LYS A 36 -8.50 -1.40 -15.08
CA LYS A 36 -8.44 0.00 -14.61
C LYS A 36 -9.50 0.32 -13.54
N LYS A 37 -9.83 -0.64 -12.68
CA LYS A 37 -10.83 -0.48 -11.61
C LYS A 37 -10.19 -0.02 -10.30
N TYR A 38 -10.91 0.80 -9.55
CA TYR A 38 -10.62 1.05 -8.15
C TYR A 38 -11.11 -0.11 -7.28
N PHE A 39 -10.36 -0.46 -6.24
CA PHE A 39 -10.74 -1.50 -5.28
C PHE A 39 -10.28 -1.16 -3.86
N LEU A 40 -10.97 -1.72 -2.88
CA LEU A 40 -10.67 -1.58 -1.46
C LEU A 40 -10.19 -2.91 -0.89
N LEU A 41 -9.02 -2.92 -0.26
CA LEU A 41 -8.58 -4.06 0.54
C LEU A 41 -9.23 -4.00 1.93
N HIS A 42 -10.35 -4.70 2.10
CA HIS A 42 -11.06 -4.76 3.37
C HIS A 42 -10.54 -5.91 4.25
N ALA A 43 -10.04 -5.58 5.44
CA ALA A 43 -9.65 -6.55 6.47
C ALA A 43 -9.61 -5.89 7.86
N PRO A 44 -9.74 -6.65 8.97
CA PRO A 44 -9.64 -6.13 10.34
C PRO A 44 -8.36 -5.34 10.63
N ARG A 45 -8.32 -4.58 11.74
CA ARG A 45 -7.09 -3.86 12.15
C ARG A 45 -5.91 -4.83 12.34
N GLN A 46 -4.70 -4.35 12.06
CA GLN A 46 -3.43 -5.10 12.25
C GLN A 46 -3.30 -6.42 11.46
N THR A 47 -4.11 -6.62 10.42
CA THR A 47 -4.04 -7.79 9.51
C THR A 47 -2.99 -7.66 8.41
N GLY A 48 -2.05 -6.72 8.51
CA GLY A 48 -0.95 -6.57 7.54
C GLY A 48 -1.35 -6.05 6.16
N LYS A 49 -2.50 -5.35 6.03
CA LYS A 49 -2.92 -4.68 4.78
C LYS A 49 -1.81 -3.82 4.16
N THR A 50 -1.14 -2.99 4.96
CA THR A 50 -0.03 -2.15 4.50
C THR A 50 1.12 -3.00 3.96
N SER A 51 1.49 -4.09 4.65
CA SER A 51 2.52 -5.02 4.16
C SER A 51 2.14 -5.65 2.82
N CYS A 52 0.86 -6.00 2.64
CA CYS A 52 0.35 -6.53 1.37
C CYS A 52 0.41 -5.50 0.24
N LEU A 53 0.01 -4.25 0.48
CA LEU A 53 0.04 -3.17 -0.51
C LEU A 53 1.47 -2.80 -0.91
N LEU A 54 2.42 -2.76 0.05
CA LEU A 54 3.83 -2.53 -0.25
C LEU A 54 4.42 -3.68 -1.10
N ALA A 55 4.08 -4.93 -0.79
CA ALA A 55 4.51 -6.06 -1.59
C ALA A 55 3.91 -6.04 -3.00
N LEU A 56 2.63 -5.65 -3.14
CA LEU A 56 1.97 -5.48 -4.44
C LEU A 56 2.65 -4.39 -5.26
N MET A 57 2.97 -3.24 -4.65
CA MET A 57 3.72 -2.16 -5.31
C MET A 57 5.07 -2.66 -5.84
N THR A 58 5.85 -3.36 -5.01
CA THR A 58 7.13 -3.96 -5.43
C THR A 58 6.93 -4.96 -6.56
N HIS A 59 5.92 -5.82 -6.47
CA HIS A 59 5.61 -6.81 -7.51
C HIS A 59 5.27 -6.15 -8.86
N LEU A 60 4.43 -5.11 -8.85
CA LEU A 60 4.07 -4.37 -10.05
C LEU A 60 5.29 -3.66 -10.67
N ASN A 61 6.15 -3.07 -9.84
CA ASN A 61 7.35 -2.36 -10.28
C ASN A 61 8.49 -3.28 -10.76
N GLN A 62 8.42 -4.58 -10.49
CA GLN A 62 9.36 -5.56 -11.06
C GLN A 62 9.07 -5.86 -12.53
N GLY A 63 7.86 -5.54 -13.02
CA GLY A 63 7.50 -5.66 -14.43
C GLY A 63 7.66 -4.33 -15.19
N ASP A 64 7.50 -4.42 -16.51
CA ASP A 64 7.65 -3.25 -17.40
C ASP A 64 6.33 -2.55 -17.74
N VAL A 65 5.19 -3.13 -17.31
CA VAL A 65 3.85 -2.64 -17.67
C VAL A 65 3.36 -1.54 -16.75
N TYR A 66 3.74 -1.59 -15.47
CA TYR A 66 3.20 -0.70 -14.45
C TYR A 66 4.30 0.07 -13.74
N ARG A 67 3.95 1.29 -13.31
CA ARG A 67 4.65 2.04 -12.28
C ARG A 67 3.66 2.26 -11.15
N ALA A 68 3.97 1.70 -9.99
CA ALA A 68 3.12 1.73 -8.81
C ALA A 68 3.80 2.52 -7.70
N LEU A 69 3.02 3.37 -7.03
CA LEU A 69 3.45 4.16 -5.88
C LEU A 69 2.57 3.83 -4.68
N TYR A 70 3.17 3.83 -3.50
CA TYR A 70 2.47 3.79 -2.22
C TYR A 70 2.51 5.18 -1.58
N ALA A 71 1.35 5.71 -1.22
CA ALA A 71 1.20 6.97 -0.51
C ALA A 71 0.30 6.79 0.72
N ASN A 72 0.78 7.20 1.90
CA ASN A 72 -0.06 7.35 3.09
C ASN A 72 -0.60 8.78 3.14
N ILE A 73 -1.90 8.93 2.92
CA ILE A 73 -2.58 10.23 2.85
C ILE A 73 -3.27 10.65 4.16
N GLU A 74 -3.00 9.96 5.28
CA GLU A 74 -3.58 10.30 6.60
C GLU A 74 -3.30 11.76 7.02
N ALA A 75 -2.18 12.34 6.58
CA ALA A 75 -1.86 13.74 6.86
C ALA A 75 -2.92 14.72 6.34
N ALA A 76 -3.62 14.39 5.24
CA ALA A 76 -4.70 15.21 4.71
C ALA A 76 -5.91 15.28 5.65
N GLN A 77 -6.06 14.35 6.60
CA GLN A 77 -7.13 14.42 7.60
C GLN A 77 -6.91 15.54 8.64
N ALA A 78 -5.66 16.00 8.82
CA ALA A 78 -5.33 17.02 9.82
C ALA A 78 -5.97 18.39 9.51
N VAL A 79 -6.21 18.70 8.23
CA VAL A 79 -6.79 19.97 7.78
C VAL A 79 -8.33 19.96 7.74
N ARG A 80 -8.96 18.88 8.23
CA ARG A 80 -10.41 18.75 8.47
C ARG A 80 -11.26 19.15 7.26
N GLU A 81 -12.01 20.26 7.37
CA GLU A 81 -12.98 20.72 6.38
C GLU A 81 -12.35 21.55 5.25
N ASP A 82 -11.06 21.88 5.34
CA ASP A 82 -10.35 22.52 4.24
C ASP A 82 -9.99 21.49 3.16
N VAL A 83 -10.95 21.29 2.26
CA VAL A 83 -10.83 20.37 1.11
C VAL A 83 -9.63 20.74 0.23
N THR A 84 -9.39 22.04 0.01
CA THR A 84 -8.31 22.50 -0.87
C THR A 84 -6.95 22.16 -0.27
N ALA A 85 -6.75 22.46 1.02
CA ALA A 85 -5.54 22.07 1.73
C ALA A 85 -5.38 20.54 1.79
N GLY A 86 -6.47 19.81 1.98
CA GLY A 86 -6.46 18.34 2.04
C GLY A 86 -6.01 17.72 0.72
N ILE A 87 -6.60 18.15 -0.40
CA ILE A 87 -6.20 17.69 -1.73
C ILE A 87 -4.75 18.07 -2.03
N THR A 88 -4.32 19.28 -1.64
CA THR A 88 -2.92 19.71 -1.81
C THR A 88 -1.96 18.75 -1.10
N ALA A 89 -2.25 18.39 0.15
CA ALA A 89 -1.45 17.44 0.91
C ALA A 89 -1.39 16.04 0.27
N VAL A 90 -2.53 15.55 -0.28
CA VAL A 90 -2.57 14.29 -1.03
C VAL A 90 -1.67 14.34 -2.25
N VAL A 91 -1.79 15.39 -3.07
CA VAL A 91 -1.01 15.54 -4.31
C VAL A 91 0.48 15.63 -4.01
N GLN A 92 0.87 16.42 -3.01
CA GLN A 92 2.26 16.53 -2.57
C GLN A 92 2.82 15.19 -2.09
N THR A 93 2.06 14.46 -1.27
CA THR A 93 2.47 13.13 -0.80
C THR A 93 2.69 12.16 -1.96
N ILE A 94 1.86 12.21 -3.01
CA ILE A 94 2.05 11.36 -4.19
C ILE A 94 3.28 11.79 -4.99
N ALA A 95 3.46 13.11 -5.19
CA ALA A 95 4.57 13.66 -5.96
C ALA A 95 5.93 13.33 -5.31
N GLU A 96 6.05 13.44 -3.99
CA GLU A 96 7.27 13.11 -3.23
C GLU A 96 7.66 11.62 -3.29
N ARG A 97 6.71 10.76 -3.65
CA ARG A 97 6.93 9.32 -3.77
C ARG A 97 7.27 8.89 -5.18
N ALA A 98 7.04 9.75 -6.17
CA ALA A 98 7.38 9.45 -7.55
C ALA A 98 8.91 9.42 -7.71
N PRO A 99 9.47 8.39 -8.40
CA PRO A 99 10.87 8.41 -8.78
C PRO A 99 11.14 9.55 -9.79
N GLU A 100 12.38 10.04 -9.82
CA GLU A 100 12.86 11.01 -10.84
C GLU A 100 12.72 10.49 -12.27
#